data_AF-A0A0H4KF75-F1
#
_entry.id   AF-A0A0H4KF75-F1
#
_cell.length_a   1.000
_cell.length_b   1.000
_cell.length_c   1.000
_cell.angle_alpha   90.00
_cell.angle_beta   90.00
_cell.angle_gamma   90.00
#
_symmetry.space_group_name_H-M   'P 1'
#
loop_
_entity.id
_entity.type
_entity.pdbx_description
1 polymer ?
#
loop_
_entity_poly.entity_id
_entity_poly.type
_entity_poly.pdbx_seq_one_letter_code
_entity_poly.pdbx_strand_id
1 'polypeptide(L)'
;MINENVLLVSKTSSDSFRSVSEAIANADNGTKIIIEPGIYYENVPLKIDKEISLVGHGHPSEVIVCNILTPVASVYAKEAKIQNITFYRGTEKKQSDFGVVVLAGESIFENCHFISETAYGIKVAGIEANPFFKNCQLYFCNGVGAHLTSNAKSRFENCSIYHNKGSNVVADNGAHPSFENCRIWGSKQTGVYASGESIVSIRSSKIFQNENTNLVVTDEARGDIYSSKIFEGKTRGIVVENNGHVWIEHSDIYEHLHSNIAVLSDSTFRATRCRIHHSVYEGIFITQRGEAFLKESSVYSNKGHNVSVSEKGHISMSDSQIYDSKQNGLLLEKNGEGTLERCDIHHNHYANIKIREKGSITASECSVYNSEQNGLWIKEESSAFFYRCRLFKNGYSNIHSRLNSHVTLSHSESYESRENGIWATRSANVHLKKCHIYKNEAANVQVEKKSVVTIEDCHIYDGEQEGVLVNEWSKVLVSHSKICAHEWDGVVVREGSYLSMEHSAIYDGAQHGLFVEREGTCEVIHCEIYNHQGSNTGVATKGFLSLKKSFLHNANKFGVFAVDEGEATVSQCEIHHHKEGDFRATEESQIYRNEKKQE
;
A
#
# COMPACT_ATOMS: atom_id res chain seq x y z
N MET A 1 -30.94 53.80 15.34
CA MET A 1 -30.59 53.81 13.90
C MET A 1 -29.15 54.27 13.82
N ILE A 2 -28.20 53.35 13.65
CA ILE A 2 -26.81 53.73 13.38
C ILE A 2 -26.82 54.11 11.90
N ASN A 3 -26.62 55.39 11.58
CA ASN A 3 -26.37 55.80 10.21
C ASN A 3 -25.11 55.05 9.75
N GLU A 4 -25.25 54.08 8.85
CA GLU A 4 -24.09 53.55 8.13
C GLU A 4 -23.45 54.76 7.43
N ASN A 5 -22.25 55.14 7.86
CA ASN A 5 -21.47 56.13 7.14
C ASN A 5 -21.07 55.47 5.81
N VAL A 6 -21.64 55.95 4.71
CA VAL A 6 -21.39 55.38 3.38
C VAL A 6 -20.51 56.32 2.59
N LEU A 7 -19.35 55.83 2.15
CA LEU A 7 -18.48 56.54 1.22
C LEU A 7 -18.57 55.90 -0.17
N LEU A 8 -18.61 56.73 -1.20
CA LEU A 8 -18.64 56.29 -2.60
C LEU A 8 -17.28 56.52 -3.24
N VAL A 9 -16.76 55.49 -3.91
CA VAL A 9 -15.61 55.58 -4.81
C VAL A 9 -16.11 55.40 -6.24
N SER A 10 -15.91 56.41 -7.08
CA SER A 10 -16.36 56.41 -8.48
C SER A 10 -15.41 57.23 -9.34
N LYS A 11 -15.33 56.91 -10.62
CA LYS A 11 -14.61 57.72 -11.62
C LYS A 11 -15.45 58.82 -12.24
N THR A 12 -16.78 58.74 -12.13
CA THR A 12 -17.72 59.58 -12.89
C THR A 12 -18.58 60.45 -11.98
N SER A 13 -18.96 59.97 -10.79
CA SER A 13 -19.82 60.72 -9.86
C SER A 13 -19.12 61.94 -9.28
N SER A 14 -19.80 63.08 -9.11
CA SER A 14 -19.17 64.33 -8.65
C SER A 14 -18.83 64.32 -7.15
N ASP A 15 -19.67 63.70 -6.32
CA ASP A 15 -19.52 63.63 -4.86
C ASP A 15 -18.99 62.24 -4.44
N SER A 16 -17.81 61.87 -4.93
CA SER A 16 -17.19 60.57 -4.67
C SER A 16 -15.68 60.70 -4.60
N PHE A 17 -15.04 59.82 -3.82
CA PHE A 17 -13.61 59.63 -3.86
C PHE A 17 -13.18 59.06 -5.23
N ARG A 18 -12.01 59.47 -5.71
CA ARG A 18 -11.42 58.95 -6.96
C ARG A 18 -10.47 57.77 -6.72
N SER A 19 -10.05 57.58 -5.47
CA SER A 19 -9.17 56.51 -5.02
C SER A 19 -9.83 55.73 -3.88
N VAL A 20 -9.59 54.42 -3.85
CA VAL A 20 -10.03 53.54 -2.77
C VAL A 20 -9.19 53.78 -1.52
N SER A 21 -7.88 54.02 -1.66
CA SER A 21 -7.01 54.29 -0.51
C SER A 21 -7.39 55.60 0.20
N GLU A 22 -7.78 56.62 -0.56
CA GLU A 22 -8.26 57.90 -0.02
C GLU A 22 -9.57 57.73 0.76
N ALA A 23 -10.51 56.94 0.24
CA ALA A 23 -11.76 56.65 0.95
C ALA A 23 -11.51 55.89 2.26
N ILE A 24 -10.57 54.94 2.28
CA ILE A 24 -10.19 54.21 3.50
C ILE A 24 -9.54 55.15 4.53
N ALA A 25 -8.70 56.09 4.07
CA ALA A 25 -8.07 57.07 4.95
C ALA A 25 -9.11 57.96 5.66
N ASN A 26 -10.17 58.34 4.96
CA ASN A 26 -11.28 59.18 5.46
C ASN A 26 -12.42 58.40 6.15
N ALA A 27 -12.37 57.07 6.14
CA ALA A 27 -13.37 56.23 6.79
C ALA A 27 -13.13 56.12 8.31
N ASP A 28 -14.21 56.03 9.09
CA ASP A 28 -14.19 55.62 10.50
C ASP A 28 -14.56 54.14 10.64
N ASN A 29 -14.39 53.56 11.84
CA ASN A 29 -14.92 52.22 12.13
C ASN A 29 -16.44 52.16 11.86
N GLY A 30 -16.90 51.05 11.28
CA GLY A 30 -18.27 50.82 10.83
C GLY A 30 -18.61 51.41 9.45
N THR A 31 -17.69 52.13 8.81
CA THR A 31 -17.94 52.76 7.50
C THR A 31 -18.08 51.70 6.40
N LYS A 32 -19.06 51.90 5.51
CA LYS A 32 -19.24 51.12 4.28
C LYS A 32 -18.75 51.93 3.08
N ILE A 33 -17.75 51.41 2.38
CA ILE A 33 -17.19 52.02 1.19
C ILE A 33 -17.69 51.24 -0.03
N ILE A 34 -18.47 51.89 -0.89
CA ILE A 34 -18.98 51.31 -2.14
C ILE A 34 -18.08 51.76 -3.28
N ILE A 35 -17.57 50.82 -4.07
CA ILE A 35 -16.70 51.08 -5.22
C ILE A 35 -17.47 50.77 -6.51
N GLU A 36 -17.70 51.77 -7.35
CA GLU A 36 -18.35 51.56 -8.66
C GLU A 36 -17.44 50.82 -9.65
N PRO A 37 -18.01 50.20 -10.70
CA PRO A 37 -17.23 49.57 -11.78
C PRO A 37 -16.12 50.49 -12.33
N GLY A 38 -14.91 49.93 -12.44
CA GLY A 38 -13.73 50.63 -12.93
C GLY A 38 -12.42 49.98 -12.52
N ILE A 39 -11.34 50.45 -13.15
CA ILE A 39 -9.96 50.08 -12.79
C ILE A 39 -9.32 51.20 -11.96
N TYR A 40 -9.11 50.98 -10.67
CA TYR A 40 -8.56 51.96 -9.74
C TYR A 40 -7.07 51.71 -9.57
N TYR A 41 -6.23 52.63 -10.04
CA TYR A 41 -4.78 52.55 -9.89
C TYR A 41 -4.36 53.24 -8.60
N GLU A 42 -3.82 52.46 -7.67
CA GLU A 42 -3.32 52.92 -6.39
C GLU A 42 -1.78 52.98 -6.41
N ASN A 43 -1.24 54.01 -5.74
CA ASN A 43 0.21 54.20 -5.61
C ASN A 43 0.74 53.80 -4.22
N VAL A 44 -0.17 53.48 -3.30
CA VAL A 44 0.10 53.00 -1.94
C VAL A 44 -0.81 51.80 -1.66
N PRO A 45 -0.46 50.91 -0.71
CA PRO A 45 -1.35 49.82 -0.32
C PRO A 45 -2.67 50.36 0.26
N LEU A 46 -3.78 49.68 -0.02
CA LEU A 46 -5.00 49.85 0.76
C LEU A 46 -4.72 49.41 2.20
N LYS A 47 -4.51 50.38 3.08
CA LYS A 47 -4.23 50.12 4.50
C LYS A 47 -5.53 49.90 5.25
N ILE A 48 -5.94 48.64 5.37
CA ILE A 48 -7.18 48.24 6.05
C ILE A 48 -6.82 47.97 7.52
N ASP A 49 -6.78 49.03 8.32
CA ASP A 49 -6.49 49.01 9.77
C ASP A 49 -7.71 49.38 10.65
N LYS A 50 -8.87 49.59 10.02
CA LYS A 50 -10.15 49.95 10.64
C LYS A 50 -11.20 48.89 10.33
N GLU A 51 -12.22 48.80 11.18
CA GLU A 51 -13.36 47.90 11.00
C GLU A 51 -14.33 48.43 9.93
N ILE A 52 -14.03 48.18 8.66
CA ILE A 52 -14.77 48.73 7.52
C ILE A 52 -15.35 47.64 6.61
N SER A 53 -16.36 48.01 5.83
CA SER A 53 -16.89 47.19 4.73
C SER A 53 -16.51 47.78 3.38
N LEU A 54 -15.66 47.12 2.62
CA LEU A 54 -15.25 47.49 1.27
C LEU A 54 -16.01 46.65 0.24
N VAL A 55 -16.90 47.26 -0.54
CA VAL A 55 -17.85 46.55 -1.40
C VAL A 55 -17.77 47.05 -2.84
N GLY A 56 -17.34 46.20 -3.75
CA GLY A 56 -17.49 46.43 -5.19
C GLY A 56 -18.95 46.34 -5.61
N HIS A 57 -19.43 47.37 -6.30
CA HIS A 57 -20.76 47.41 -6.88
C HIS A 57 -20.75 46.71 -8.24
N GLY A 58 -21.29 45.50 -8.30
CA GLY A 58 -21.32 44.68 -9.51
C GLY A 58 -20.52 43.38 -9.37
N HIS A 59 -20.14 42.81 -10.51
CA HIS A 59 -19.33 41.58 -10.55
C HIS A 59 -17.86 41.92 -10.24
N PRO A 60 -17.08 41.06 -9.52
CA PRO A 60 -15.69 41.35 -9.17
C PRO A 60 -14.77 41.68 -10.35
N SER A 61 -15.05 41.16 -11.55
CA SER A 61 -14.29 41.50 -12.77
C SER A 61 -14.50 42.93 -13.25
N GLU A 62 -15.51 43.64 -12.75
CA GLU A 62 -15.84 45.01 -13.10
C GLU A 62 -15.19 46.01 -12.14
N VAL A 63 -14.82 45.59 -10.93
CA VAL A 63 -14.20 46.43 -9.89
C VAL A 63 -12.78 45.95 -9.62
N ILE A 64 -11.81 46.57 -10.29
CA ILE A 64 -10.41 46.17 -10.25
C ILE A 64 -9.60 47.21 -9.50
N VAL A 65 -8.94 46.82 -8.42
CA VAL A 65 -7.95 47.64 -7.72
C VAL A 65 -6.56 47.17 -8.11
N CYS A 66 -5.79 48.06 -8.71
CA CYS A 66 -4.48 47.80 -9.27
C CYS A 66 -3.38 48.54 -8.49
N ASN A 67 -2.28 47.86 -8.20
CA ASN A 67 -1.05 48.50 -7.72
C ASN A 67 0.16 47.86 -8.41
N ILE A 68 1.10 48.69 -8.89
CA ILE A 68 2.33 48.24 -9.58
C ILE A 68 3.61 48.49 -8.79
N LEU A 69 3.54 49.24 -7.68
CA LEU A 69 4.69 49.65 -6.88
C LEU A 69 4.79 48.89 -5.55
N THR A 70 3.66 48.62 -4.91
CA THR A 70 3.57 48.00 -3.57
C THR A 70 2.48 46.94 -3.55
N PRO A 71 2.29 46.19 -2.45
CA PRO A 71 1.09 45.37 -2.30
C PRO A 71 -0.18 46.17 -2.54
N VAL A 72 -1.20 45.53 -3.12
CA VAL A 72 -2.48 46.18 -3.42
C VAL A 72 -3.21 46.50 -2.12
N ALA A 73 -3.20 45.58 -1.15
CA ALA A 73 -3.80 45.79 0.17
C ALA A 73 -2.94 45.21 1.29
N SER A 74 -2.99 45.85 2.45
CA SER A 74 -2.38 45.39 3.69
C SER A 74 -3.41 45.48 4.81
N VAL A 75 -3.76 44.33 5.38
CA VAL A 75 -4.84 44.18 6.36
C VAL A 75 -4.26 43.96 7.75
N TYR A 76 -4.66 44.84 8.66
CA TYR A 76 -4.33 44.85 10.08
C TYR A 76 -5.57 44.90 10.97
N ALA A 77 -6.72 45.24 10.39
CA ALA A 77 -7.97 45.40 11.11
C ALA A 77 -8.37 44.11 11.81
N LYS A 78 -8.86 44.23 13.05
CA LYS A 78 -9.40 43.10 13.81
C LYS A 78 -10.51 42.40 13.04
N GLU A 79 -11.41 43.17 12.42
CA GLU A 79 -12.47 42.69 11.53
C GLU A 79 -12.52 43.63 10.33
N ALA A 80 -12.71 43.09 9.12
CA ALA A 80 -12.99 43.88 7.93
C ALA A 80 -13.73 43.00 6.94
N LYS A 81 -14.70 43.57 6.22
CA LYS A 81 -15.44 42.83 5.19
C LYS A 81 -15.09 43.38 3.82
N ILE A 82 -14.59 42.54 2.93
CA ILE A 82 -14.16 42.90 1.58
C ILE A 82 -14.94 42.03 0.61
N GLN A 83 -15.69 42.63 -0.32
CA GLN A 83 -16.58 41.89 -1.21
C GLN A 83 -16.52 42.37 -2.66
N ASN A 84 -16.62 41.44 -3.60
CA ASN A 84 -16.78 41.70 -5.04
C ASN A 84 -15.68 42.61 -5.65
N ILE A 85 -14.41 42.36 -5.29
CA ILE A 85 -13.27 43.16 -5.77
C ILE A 85 -12.21 42.23 -6.37
N THR A 86 -11.65 42.65 -7.50
CA THR A 86 -10.42 42.07 -8.04
C THR A 86 -9.21 42.87 -7.55
N PHE A 87 -8.31 42.21 -6.83
CA PHE A 87 -6.99 42.72 -6.48
C PHE A 87 -5.99 42.29 -7.55
N TYR A 88 -5.46 43.26 -8.29
CA TYR A 88 -4.48 43.01 -9.35
C TYR A 88 -3.14 43.68 -9.01
N ARG A 89 -2.13 42.85 -8.73
CA ARG A 89 -0.75 43.31 -8.53
C ARG A 89 0.00 43.21 -9.85
N GLY A 90 0.07 44.30 -10.60
CA GLY A 90 0.95 44.40 -11.78
C GLY A 90 2.40 44.62 -11.37
N THR A 91 3.35 44.69 -12.30
CA THR A 91 4.73 45.10 -11.96
C THR A 91 5.48 45.72 -13.14
N GLU A 92 6.33 46.72 -12.87
CA GLU A 92 7.25 47.30 -13.87
C GLU A 92 8.64 46.64 -13.86
N LYS A 93 8.97 45.89 -12.80
CA LYS A 93 10.26 45.20 -12.61
C LYS A 93 10.04 43.77 -12.11
N LYS A 94 11.01 42.87 -12.27
CA LYS A 94 10.99 41.57 -11.57
C LYS A 94 11.23 41.82 -10.07
N GLN A 95 10.17 42.08 -9.31
CA GLN A 95 10.20 42.26 -7.85
C GLN A 95 9.55 41.07 -7.14
N SER A 96 10.07 40.75 -5.96
CA SER A 96 9.56 39.73 -5.04
C SER A 96 8.57 40.34 -4.05
N ASP A 97 7.47 40.89 -4.56
CA ASP A 97 6.48 41.56 -3.72
C ASP A 97 5.17 40.77 -3.63
N PHE A 98 4.25 41.22 -2.79
CA PHE A 98 3.00 40.52 -2.46
C PHE A 98 1.79 41.19 -3.14
N GLY A 99 0.75 40.41 -3.48
CA GLY A 99 -0.52 40.95 -3.96
C GLY A 99 -1.34 41.56 -2.84
N VAL A 100 -1.91 40.73 -1.97
CA VAL A 100 -2.60 41.14 -0.74
C VAL A 100 -1.87 40.53 0.46
N VAL A 101 -1.66 41.33 1.51
CA VAL A 101 -1.03 40.88 2.75
C VAL A 101 -2.00 41.01 3.91
N VAL A 102 -2.22 39.92 4.66
CA VAL A 102 -3.01 39.91 5.89
C VAL A 102 -2.06 39.61 7.06
N LEU A 103 -1.96 40.54 8.00
CA LEU A 103 -0.99 40.49 9.10
C LEU A 103 -1.63 40.26 10.48
N ALA A 104 -2.93 40.53 10.61
CA ALA A 104 -3.71 40.28 11.81
C ALA A 104 -5.21 40.28 11.50
N GLY A 105 -6.02 39.81 12.45
CA GLY A 105 -7.47 39.91 12.45
C GLY A 105 -8.20 38.82 11.67
N GLU A 106 -9.52 38.93 11.68
CA GLU A 106 -10.50 37.96 11.15
C GLU A 106 -11.22 38.51 9.92
N SER A 107 -10.47 39.17 9.03
CA SER A 107 -11.03 39.76 7.81
C SER A 107 -11.74 38.72 6.93
N ILE A 108 -12.87 39.11 6.36
CA ILE A 108 -13.68 38.30 5.45
C ILE A 108 -13.53 38.83 4.04
N PHE A 109 -13.05 37.97 3.13
CA PHE A 109 -13.04 38.22 1.70
C PHE A 109 -14.10 37.35 1.04
N GLU A 110 -15.09 37.97 0.38
CA GLU A 110 -16.19 37.25 -0.27
C GLU A 110 -16.29 37.62 -1.75
N ASN A 111 -16.32 36.61 -2.63
CA ASN A 111 -16.37 36.79 -4.08
C ASN A 111 -15.24 37.71 -4.61
N CYS A 112 -14.03 37.59 -4.06
CA CYS A 112 -12.86 38.36 -4.49
C CYS A 112 -11.96 37.59 -5.44
N HIS A 113 -11.30 38.30 -6.34
CA HIS A 113 -10.29 37.74 -7.24
C HIS A 113 -8.90 38.28 -6.86
N PHE A 114 -7.89 37.42 -6.90
CA PHE A 114 -6.49 37.77 -6.59
C PHE A 114 -5.59 37.33 -7.73
N ILE A 115 -4.96 38.31 -8.38
CA ILE A 115 -4.09 38.13 -9.55
C ILE A 115 -2.81 38.91 -9.29
N SER A 116 -1.65 38.31 -9.57
CA SER A 116 -0.36 38.93 -9.27
C SER A 116 0.71 38.60 -10.29
N GLU A 117 1.26 39.59 -10.97
CA GLU A 117 2.44 39.46 -11.83
C GLU A 117 3.75 39.35 -11.03
N THR A 118 3.65 39.42 -9.69
CA THR A 118 4.77 39.33 -8.74
C THR A 118 4.79 37.96 -8.03
N ALA A 119 5.46 37.86 -6.87
CA ALA A 119 5.77 36.58 -6.25
C ALA A 119 4.57 35.89 -5.57
N TYR A 120 3.57 36.63 -5.09
CA TYR A 120 2.45 36.03 -4.35
C TYR A 120 1.11 36.67 -4.71
N GLY A 121 0.04 35.88 -4.79
CA GLY A 121 -1.34 36.39 -4.86
C GLY A 121 -1.79 36.92 -3.50
N ILE A 122 -1.74 36.05 -2.48
CA ILE A 122 -2.02 36.39 -1.08
C ILE A 122 -0.89 35.90 -0.19
N LYS A 123 -0.51 36.71 0.78
CA LYS A 123 0.30 36.31 1.94
C LYS A 123 -0.48 36.52 3.23
N VAL A 124 -0.59 35.48 4.05
CA VAL A 124 -1.15 35.56 5.40
C VAL A 124 -0.04 35.22 6.39
N ALA A 125 0.29 36.16 7.27
CA ALA A 125 1.42 36.03 8.18
C ALA A 125 1.12 36.62 9.55
N GLY A 126 1.27 35.81 10.60
CA GLY A 126 1.12 36.24 11.99
C GLY A 126 0.13 35.37 12.75
N ILE A 127 0.40 35.17 14.05
CA ILE A 127 -0.41 34.31 14.93
C ILE A 127 -1.86 34.79 15.11
N GLU A 128 -2.08 36.10 14.91
CA GLU A 128 -3.40 36.72 14.98
C GLU A 128 -4.07 36.84 13.61
N ALA A 129 -3.42 36.40 12.52
CA ALA A 129 -3.95 36.50 11.17
C ALA A 129 -4.86 35.30 10.85
N ASN A 130 -6.17 35.52 10.95
CA ASN A 130 -7.20 34.50 10.78
C ASN A 130 -8.26 34.84 9.70
N PRO A 131 -7.86 35.18 8.46
CA PRO A 131 -8.83 35.59 7.44
C PRO A 131 -9.72 34.44 6.95
N PHE A 132 -10.94 34.80 6.55
CA PHE A 132 -11.89 33.90 5.91
C PHE A 132 -12.12 34.30 4.45
N PHE A 133 -11.76 33.42 3.52
CA PHE A 133 -11.99 33.56 2.09
C PHE A 133 -13.16 32.68 1.67
N LYS A 134 -14.20 33.30 1.12
CA LYS A 134 -15.42 32.63 0.68
C LYS A 134 -15.70 32.93 -0.80
N ASN A 135 -15.89 31.89 -1.61
CA ASN A 135 -16.16 32.01 -3.05
C ASN A 135 -15.09 32.83 -3.79
N CYS A 136 -13.84 32.79 -3.33
CA CYS A 136 -12.74 33.57 -3.90
C CYS A 136 -11.98 32.81 -4.99
N GLN A 137 -11.33 33.55 -5.88
CA GLN A 137 -10.48 33.01 -6.94
C GLN A 137 -9.05 33.56 -6.84
N LEU A 138 -8.05 32.68 -6.79
CA LEU A 138 -6.63 33.03 -6.70
C LEU A 138 -5.89 32.42 -7.89
N TYR A 139 -5.54 33.22 -8.88
CA TYR A 139 -5.10 32.66 -10.16
C TYR A 139 -4.17 33.54 -10.97
N PHE A 140 -3.46 32.91 -11.92
CA PHE A 140 -2.47 33.54 -12.80
C PHE A 140 -1.41 34.35 -12.04
N CYS A 141 -1.06 33.92 -10.82
CA CYS A 141 0.03 34.52 -10.07
C CYS A 141 1.39 34.06 -10.60
N ASN A 142 2.37 34.96 -10.72
CA ASN A 142 3.70 34.66 -11.23
C ASN A 142 4.58 33.90 -10.19
N GLY A 143 4.17 33.83 -8.93
CA GLY A 143 4.65 32.86 -7.94
C GLY A 143 3.50 32.12 -7.27
N VAL A 144 3.44 32.09 -5.93
CA VAL A 144 2.48 31.27 -5.18
C VAL A 144 1.10 31.92 -5.15
N GLY A 145 0.03 31.12 -5.26
CA GLY A 145 -1.35 31.61 -5.13
C GLY A 145 -1.64 32.14 -3.73
N ALA A 146 -1.59 31.27 -2.73
CA ALA A 146 -1.72 31.60 -1.31
C ALA A 146 -0.50 31.11 -0.51
N HIS A 147 0.22 32.02 0.13
CA HIS A 147 1.30 31.71 1.07
C HIS A 147 0.86 32.00 2.50
N LEU A 148 0.87 30.99 3.35
CA LEU A 148 0.52 31.08 4.75
C LEU A 148 1.73 30.73 5.59
N THR A 149 1.99 31.58 6.58
CA THR A 149 3.21 31.49 7.37
C THR A 149 3.00 32.02 8.78
N SER A 150 3.98 31.79 9.66
CA SER A 150 4.07 32.44 10.97
C SER A 150 2.83 32.22 11.83
N ASN A 151 2.39 30.96 11.95
CA ASN A 151 1.23 30.53 12.74
C ASN A 151 -0.14 31.09 12.28
N ALA A 152 -0.24 31.63 11.06
CA ALA A 152 -1.50 32.12 10.51
C ALA A 152 -2.52 31.00 10.33
N LYS A 153 -3.81 31.30 10.58
CA LYS A 153 -4.91 30.33 10.43
C LYS A 153 -6.00 30.86 9.50
N SER A 154 -5.84 30.64 8.21
CA SER A 154 -6.89 31.05 7.27
C SER A 154 -7.89 29.93 6.96
N ARG A 155 -9.09 30.35 6.56
CA ARG A 155 -10.16 29.47 6.13
C ARG A 155 -10.53 29.79 4.69
N PHE A 156 -10.61 28.78 3.83
CA PHE A 156 -11.07 28.89 2.45
C PHE A 156 -12.30 28.02 2.26
N GLU A 157 -13.41 28.62 1.83
CA GLU A 157 -14.66 27.91 1.55
C GLU A 157 -15.14 28.21 0.12
N ASN A 158 -15.40 27.17 -0.66
CA ASN A 158 -15.84 27.27 -2.06
C ASN A 158 -14.86 28.08 -2.94
N CYS A 159 -13.56 28.05 -2.62
CA CYS A 159 -12.54 28.81 -3.32
C CYS A 159 -11.89 28.01 -4.45
N SER A 160 -11.40 28.73 -5.47
CA SER A 160 -10.62 28.17 -6.57
C SER A 160 -9.22 28.78 -6.60
N ILE A 161 -8.18 27.95 -6.49
CA ILE A 161 -6.77 28.37 -6.50
C ILE A 161 -6.06 27.67 -7.65
N TYR A 162 -5.70 28.39 -8.71
CA TYR A 162 -5.32 27.73 -9.96
C TYR A 162 -4.41 28.50 -10.91
N HIS A 163 -3.75 27.75 -11.80
CA HIS A 163 -2.90 28.29 -12.87
C HIS A 163 -1.85 29.32 -12.41
N ASN A 164 -1.33 29.12 -11.20
CA ASN A 164 -0.22 29.91 -10.66
C ASN A 164 1.12 29.31 -11.13
N LYS A 165 2.13 30.15 -11.38
CA LYS A 165 3.46 29.69 -11.83
C LYS A 165 4.29 29.11 -10.69
N GLY A 166 4.05 29.52 -9.45
CA GLY A 166 4.53 28.82 -8.26
C GLY A 166 3.55 27.73 -7.83
N SER A 167 3.68 27.25 -6.60
CA SER A 167 2.67 26.38 -5.99
C SER A 167 1.33 27.11 -5.83
N ASN A 168 0.21 26.38 -5.85
CA ASN A 168 -1.07 27.03 -5.59
C ASN A 168 -1.18 27.46 -4.12
N VAL A 169 -0.77 26.58 -3.20
CA VAL A 169 -0.74 26.85 -1.76
C VAL A 169 0.62 26.48 -1.19
N VAL A 170 1.17 27.35 -0.34
CA VAL A 170 2.32 27.07 0.52
C VAL A 170 1.93 27.35 1.96
N ALA A 171 2.12 26.39 2.86
CA ALA A 171 1.99 26.53 4.30
C ALA A 171 3.33 26.20 4.96
N ASP A 172 3.89 27.13 5.71
CA ASP A 172 5.15 26.95 6.43
C ASP A 172 5.10 27.62 7.81
N ASN A 173 6.16 27.45 8.61
CA ASN A 173 6.35 28.17 9.87
C ASN A 173 5.12 28.14 10.81
N GLY A 174 4.54 26.94 11.01
CA GLY A 174 3.40 26.73 11.90
C GLY A 174 2.03 27.15 11.34
N ALA A 175 1.91 27.49 10.05
CA ALA A 175 0.64 27.93 9.47
C ALA A 175 -0.41 26.80 9.39
N HIS A 176 -1.67 27.12 9.71
CA HIS A 176 -2.78 26.16 9.74
C HIS A 176 -3.93 26.53 8.77
N PRO A 177 -3.75 26.45 7.44
CA PRO A 177 -4.86 26.66 6.51
C PRO A 177 -5.90 25.54 6.55
N SER A 178 -7.17 25.90 6.33
CA SER A 178 -8.25 24.96 6.06
C SER A 178 -8.95 25.24 4.74
N PHE A 179 -9.30 24.18 4.00
CA PHE A 179 -9.95 24.22 2.71
C PHE A 179 -11.21 23.36 2.73
N GLU A 180 -12.37 23.96 2.48
CA GLU A 180 -13.65 23.26 2.41
C GLU A 180 -14.33 23.55 1.06
N ASN A 181 -14.72 22.47 0.35
CA ASN A 181 -15.34 22.56 -0.98
C ASN A 181 -14.48 23.34 -2.01
N CYS A 182 -13.16 23.29 -1.85
CA CYS A 182 -12.21 24.03 -2.66
C CYS A 182 -11.72 23.21 -3.86
N ARG A 183 -11.23 23.91 -4.87
CA ARG A 183 -10.56 23.34 -6.05
C ARG A 183 -9.17 23.95 -6.17
N ILE A 184 -8.14 23.11 -6.21
CA ILE A 184 -6.73 23.53 -6.27
C ILE A 184 -6.05 22.82 -7.45
N TRP A 185 -5.69 23.54 -8.53
CA TRP A 185 -5.22 22.87 -9.75
C TRP A 185 -4.31 23.68 -10.68
N GLY A 186 -3.62 22.98 -11.58
CA GLY A 186 -2.93 23.61 -12.70
C GLY A 186 -1.74 24.49 -12.33
N SER A 187 -1.15 24.35 -11.14
CA SER A 187 0.10 25.05 -10.80
C SER A 187 1.27 24.56 -11.66
N LYS A 188 2.27 25.43 -11.91
CA LYS A 188 3.54 24.99 -12.53
C LYS A 188 4.51 24.32 -11.55
N GLN A 189 4.18 24.31 -10.26
CA GLN A 189 4.86 23.54 -9.21
C GLN A 189 3.85 22.63 -8.49
N THR A 190 3.90 22.58 -7.16
CA THR A 190 3.05 21.74 -6.31
C THR A 190 1.66 22.35 -6.13
N GLY A 191 0.62 21.52 -6.05
CA GLY A 191 -0.72 22.01 -5.70
C GLY A 191 -0.74 22.62 -4.29
N VAL A 192 -0.41 21.81 -3.29
CA VAL A 192 -0.32 22.20 -1.89
C VAL A 192 1.01 21.72 -1.33
N TYR A 193 1.81 22.65 -0.80
CA TYR A 193 3.08 22.35 -0.14
C TYR A 193 3.00 22.76 1.33
N ALA A 194 3.22 21.80 2.23
CA ALA A 194 3.23 22.00 3.67
C ALA A 194 4.60 21.63 4.24
N SER A 195 5.23 22.52 5.00
CA SER A 195 6.51 22.29 5.68
C SER A 195 6.57 22.86 7.10
N GLY A 196 7.55 22.44 7.89
CA GLY A 196 7.68 22.82 9.30
C GLY A 196 6.48 22.34 10.12
N GLU A 197 6.21 22.98 11.25
CA GLU A 197 5.07 22.64 12.12
C GLU A 197 3.68 23.02 11.53
N SER A 198 3.55 23.17 10.22
CA SER A 198 2.29 23.54 9.56
C SER A 198 1.27 22.40 9.56
N ILE A 199 -0.01 22.75 9.59
CA ILE A 199 -1.12 21.78 9.53
C ILE A 199 -2.09 22.20 8.43
N VAL A 200 -2.16 21.44 7.35
CA VAL A 200 -3.09 21.70 6.25
C VAL A 200 -4.32 20.80 6.37
N SER A 201 -5.49 21.41 6.55
CA SER A 201 -6.79 20.70 6.60
C SER A 201 -7.55 20.81 5.28
N ILE A 202 -7.93 19.69 4.68
CA ILE A 202 -8.62 19.63 3.37
C ILE A 202 -9.88 18.77 3.50
N ARG A 203 -11.04 19.36 3.28
CA ARG A 203 -12.34 18.69 3.39
C ARG A 203 -13.17 18.86 2.12
N SER A 204 -13.78 17.78 1.64
CA SER A 204 -14.71 17.81 0.49
C SER A 204 -14.15 18.52 -0.74
N SER A 205 -12.83 18.45 -0.94
CA SER A 205 -12.10 19.30 -1.88
C SER A 205 -11.37 18.49 -2.94
N LYS A 206 -10.87 19.18 -3.97
CA LYS A 206 -10.18 18.58 -5.11
C LYS A 206 -8.81 19.21 -5.31
N ILE A 207 -7.77 18.38 -5.38
CA ILE A 207 -6.41 18.80 -5.77
C ILE A 207 -6.00 18.01 -7.01
N PHE A 208 -5.78 18.68 -8.13
CA PHE A 208 -5.61 17.96 -9.40
C PHE A 208 -4.78 18.69 -10.45
N GLN A 209 -4.28 17.96 -11.45
CA GLN A 209 -3.67 18.53 -12.66
C GLN A 209 -2.53 19.55 -12.42
N ASN A 210 -1.81 19.44 -11.31
CA ASN A 210 -0.62 20.26 -11.06
C ASN A 210 0.58 19.66 -11.83
N GLU A 211 1.51 20.52 -12.30
CA GLU A 211 2.67 20.06 -13.09
C GLU A 211 3.67 19.24 -12.28
N ASN A 212 3.71 19.43 -10.95
CA ASN A 212 4.45 18.57 -10.02
C ASN A 212 3.47 17.84 -9.08
N THR A 213 3.89 17.52 -7.86
CA THR A 213 3.09 16.76 -6.90
C THR A 213 1.83 17.53 -6.52
N ASN A 214 0.69 16.85 -6.35
CA ASN A 214 -0.53 17.52 -5.92
C ASN A 214 -0.44 17.98 -4.46
N LEU A 215 0.03 17.13 -3.54
CA LEU A 215 0.21 17.44 -2.13
C LEU A 215 1.61 16.98 -1.65
N VAL A 216 2.38 17.89 -1.08
CA VAL A 216 3.65 17.59 -0.40
C VAL A 216 3.50 17.97 1.06
N VAL A 217 3.87 17.06 1.96
CA VAL A 217 3.92 17.26 3.41
C VAL A 217 5.30 16.83 3.89
N THR A 218 6.09 17.78 4.39
CA THR A 218 7.50 17.57 4.74
C THR A 218 7.87 18.27 6.04
N ASP A 219 9.02 17.93 6.61
CA ASP A 219 9.67 18.64 7.70
C ASP A 219 8.75 18.81 8.92
N GLU A 220 8.23 17.71 9.46
CA GLU A 220 7.27 17.64 10.60
C GLU A 220 5.85 18.20 10.30
N ALA A 221 5.56 18.61 9.06
CA ALA A 221 4.25 19.11 8.70
C ALA A 221 3.18 18.02 8.76
N ARG A 222 1.92 18.45 8.86
CA ARG A 222 0.77 17.55 8.86
C ARG A 222 -0.27 17.90 7.81
N GLY A 223 -0.76 16.89 7.10
CA GLY A 223 -1.93 16.97 6.23
C GLY A 223 -3.11 16.17 6.79
N ASP A 224 -4.23 16.85 7.05
CA ASP A 224 -5.50 16.24 7.47
C ASP A 224 -6.52 16.31 6.33
N ILE A 225 -6.83 15.18 5.71
CA ILE A 225 -7.66 15.12 4.50
C ILE A 225 -8.91 14.27 4.73
N TYR A 226 -10.08 14.82 4.40
CA TYR A 226 -11.36 14.12 4.59
C TYR A 226 -12.28 14.27 3.38
N SER A 227 -12.87 13.16 2.93
CA SER A 227 -13.89 13.13 1.87
C SER A 227 -13.47 13.87 0.58
N SER A 228 -12.20 13.77 0.19
CA SER A 228 -11.60 14.59 -0.86
C SER A 228 -11.07 13.74 -2.03
N LYS A 229 -10.70 14.41 -3.13
CA LYS A 229 -10.12 13.77 -4.30
C LYS A 229 -8.78 14.40 -4.66
N ILE A 230 -7.75 13.57 -4.83
CA ILE A 230 -6.42 13.99 -5.28
C ILE A 230 -6.11 13.20 -6.55
N PHE A 231 -6.12 13.84 -7.71
CA PHE A 231 -6.10 13.10 -8.98
C PHE A 231 -5.37 13.80 -10.13
N GLU A 232 -4.97 13.06 -11.16
CA GLU A 232 -4.41 13.60 -12.42
C GLU A 232 -3.16 14.51 -12.27
N GLY A 233 -2.36 14.36 -11.21
CA GLY A 233 -1.05 15.01 -11.07
C GLY A 233 -0.03 14.52 -12.09
N LYS A 234 0.77 15.43 -12.67
CA LYS A 234 1.80 15.07 -13.67
C LYS A 234 3.03 14.40 -13.08
N THR A 235 3.19 14.41 -11.76
CA THR A 235 4.16 13.57 -11.05
C THR A 235 3.43 12.65 -10.07
N ARG A 236 3.65 12.81 -8.76
CA ARG A 236 3.03 12.01 -7.69
C ARG A 236 1.76 12.69 -7.16
N GLY A 237 0.89 11.93 -6.52
CA GLY A 237 -0.28 12.49 -5.85
C GLY A 237 0.06 13.15 -4.53
N ILE A 238 0.51 12.31 -3.61
CA ILE A 238 0.90 12.70 -2.26
C ILE A 238 2.35 12.28 -2.04
N VAL A 239 3.18 13.21 -1.58
CA VAL A 239 4.52 12.91 -1.06
C VAL A 239 4.54 13.29 0.41
N VAL A 240 4.91 12.32 1.24
CA VAL A 240 5.21 12.52 2.65
C VAL A 240 6.68 12.21 2.85
N GLU A 241 7.46 13.18 3.33
CA GLU A 241 8.90 13.04 3.50
C GLU A 241 9.41 13.81 4.72
N ASN A 242 10.67 13.57 5.12
CA ASN A 242 11.35 14.23 6.24
C ASN A 242 10.47 14.38 7.50
N ASN A 243 10.03 13.26 8.09
CA ASN A 243 9.12 13.24 9.25
C ASN A 243 7.74 13.91 9.03
N GLY A 244 7.29 14.09 7.79
CA GLY A 244 5.93 14.56 7.53
C GLY A 244 4.86 13.54 7.96
N HIS A 245 3.64 14.00 8.20
CA HIS A 245 2.52 13.16 8.61
C HIS A 245 1.25 13.45 7.79
N VAL A 246 0.65 12.43 7.18
CA VAL A 246 -0.63 12.58 6.48
C VAL A 246 -1.66 11.62 7.02
N TRP A 247 -2.81 12.14 7.43
CA TRP A 247 -4.00 11.36 7.80
C TRP A 247 -5.12 11.65 6.80
N ILE A 248 -5.59 10.61 6.12
CA ILE A 248 -6.60 10.74 5.07
C ILE A 248 -7.75 9.74 5.26
N GLU A 249 -8.98 10.23 5.14
CA GLU A 249 -10.17 9.41 5.30
C GLU A 249 -11.19 9.64 4.19
N HIS A 250 -11.92 8.58 3.81
CA HIS A 250 -13.05 8.63 2.87
C HIS A 250 -12.70 9.27 1.53
N SER A 251 -11.46 9.12 1.06
CA SER A 251 -10.91 9.89 -0.06
C SER A 251 -10.42 9.02 -1.21
N ASP A 252 -10.27 9.65 -2.37
CA ASP A 252 -9.87 9.01 -3.62
C ASP A 252 -8.55 9.61 -4.14
N ILE A 253 -7.55 8.76 -4.41
CA ILE A 253 -6.22 9.17 -4.90
C ILE A 253 -5.91 8.40 -6.19
N TYR A 254 -5.84 9.08 -7.34
CA TYR A 254 -5.80 8.36 -8.61
C TYR A 254 -5.20 9.08 -9.83
N GLU A 255 -4.88 8.27 -10.86
CA GLU A 255 -4.49 8.73 -12.21
C GLU A 255 -3.25 9.65 -12.22
N HIS A 256 -2.27 9.34 -11.37
CA HIS A 256 -0.98 10.05 -11.35
C HIS A 256 0.03 9.44 -12.31
N LEU A 257 0.87 10.28 -12.93
CA LEU A 257 1.90 9.83 -13.88
C LEU A 257 3.11 9.18 -13.20
N HIS A 258 3.26 9.33 -11.88
CA HIS A 258 4.16 8.57 -11.02
C HIS A 258 3.34 7.81 -9.95
N SER A 259 3.95 7.49 -8.81
CA SER A 259 3.26 6.81 -7.71
C SER A 259 2.08 7.65 -7.19
N ASN A 260 0.98 7.01 -6.80
CA ASN A 260 -0.13 7.77 -6.23
C ASN A 260 0.26 8.40 -4.89
N ILE A 261 0.89 7.60 -4.02
CA ILE A 261 1.42 8.02 -2.73
C ILE A 261 2.89 7.59 -2.63
N ALA A 262 3.74 8.47 -2.12
CA ALA A 262 5.10 8.13 -1.71
C ALA A 262 5.34 8.55 -0.25
N VAL A 263 5.87 7.61 0.54
CA VAL A 263 6.16 7.78 1.98
C VAL A 263 7.65 7.51 2.19
N LEU A 264 8.39 8.54 2.57
CA LEU A 264 9.86 8.54 2.61
C LEU A 264 10.39 9.10 3.93
N SER A 265 11.67 8.86 4.23
CA SER A 265 12.43 9.57 5.27
C SER A 265 11.69 9.69 6.61
N ASP A 266 11.43 8.55 7.25
CA ASP A 266 10.81 8.45 8.58
C ASP A 266 9.40 9.09 8.69
N SER A 267 8.74 9.36 7.56
CA SER A 267 7.39 9.92 7.52
C SER A 267 6.28 8.89 7.75
N THR A 268 5.08 9.38 8.06
CA THR A 268 3.91 8.54 8.30
C THR A 268 2.73 8.91 7.40
N PHE A 269 2.13 7.89 6.79
CA PHE A 269 0.87 8.01 6.06
C PHE A 269 -0.20 7.09 6.68
N ARG A 270 -1.38 7.63 7.00
CA ARG A 270 -2.52 6.86 7.50
C ARG A 270 -3.73 7.05 6.62
N ALA A 271 -4.33 5.96 6.17
CA ALA A 271 -5.52 5.98 5.33
C ALA A 271 -6.63 5.09 5.89
N THR A 272 -7.84 5.64 5.99
CA THR A 272 -9.04 4.86 6.36
C THR A 272 -10.14 5.06 5.32
N ARG A 273 -10.72 3.96 4.80
CA ARG A 273 -11.78 4.01 3.78
C ARG A 273 -11.39 4.80 2.53
N CYS A 274 -10.16 4.59 2.07
CA CYS A 274 -9.62 5.26 0.90
C CYS A 274 -9.53 4.32 -0.29
N ARG A 275 -9.61 4.89 -1.50
CA ARG A 275 -9.31 4.22 -2.76
C ARG A 275 -8.07 4.82 -3.38
N ILE A 276 -7.11 3.98 -3.76
CA ILE A 276 -5.81 4.38 -4.31
C ILE A 276 -5.58 3.60 -5.61
N HIS A 277 -5.69 4.26 -6.76
CA HIS A 277 -5.78 3.50 -8.01
C HIS A 277 -5.29 4.19 -9.28
N HIS A 278 -5.08 3.40 -10.33
CA HIS A 278 -4.81 3.88 -11.68
C HIS A 278 -3.56 4.78 -11.84
N SER A 279 -2.53 4.64 -10.99
CA SER A 279 -1.22 5.27 -11.24
C SER A 279 -0.47 4.61 -12.40
N VAL A 280 0.46 5.35 -13.00
CA VAL A 280 1.40 4.81 -14.00
C VAL A 280 2.52 3.98 -13.35
N TYR A 281 2.88 4.29 -12.10
CA TYR A 281 3.84 3.53 -11.30
C TYR A 281 3.11 2.89 -10.11
N GLU A 282 3.69 2.88 -8.92
CA GLU A 282 3.11 2.22 -7.75
C GLU A 282 1.87 2.94 -7.23
N GLY A 283 0.91 2.20 -6.69
CA GLY A 283 -0.18 2.81 -5.91
C GLY A 283 0.40 3.49 -4.66
N ILE A 284 1.21 2.77 -3.90
CA ILE A 284 1.91 3.27 -2.73
C ILE A 284 3.37 2.83 -2.79
N PHE A 285 4.29 3.81 -2.71
CA PHE A 285 5.72 3.58 -2.63
C PHE A 285 6.25 4.00 -1.25
N ILE A 286 6.80 3.05 -0.51
CA ILE A 286 7.28 3.24 0.87
C ILE A 286 8.77 2.93 0.88
N THR A 287 9.58 3.89 1.32
CA THR A 287 11.04 3.73 1.38
C THR A 287 11.65 4.54 2.51
N GLN A 288 12.95 4.35 2.77
CA GLN A 288 13.73 5.18 3.70
C GLN A 288 13.08 5.29 5.09
N ARG A 289 12.66 4.15 5.66
CA ARG A 289 11.94 4.05 6.95
C ARG A 289 10.59 4.76 7.01
N GLY A 290 9.99 5.11 5.87
CA GLY A 290 8.61 5.58 5.83
C GLY A 290 7.63 4.50 6.30
N GLU A 291 6.51 4.91 6.89
CA GLU A 291 5.48 4.02 7.42
C GLU A 291 4.10 4.35 6.85
N ALA A 292 3.40 3.33 6.36
CA ALA A 292 2.01 3.48 5.95
C ALA A 292 1.08 2.55 6.75
N PHE A 293 -0.07 3.08 7.15
CA PHE A 293 -1.12 2.36 7.87
C PHE A 293 -2.44 2.50 7.12
N LEU A 294 -2.99 1.39 6.64
CA LEU A 294 -4.24 1.36 5.89
C LEU A 294 -5.31 0.55 6.63
N LYS A 295 -6.51 1.09 6.70
CA LYS A 295 -7.68 0.40 7.25
C LYS A 295 -8.87 0.54 6.32
N GLU A 296 -9.64 -0.53 6.13
CA GLU A 296 -10.87 -0.51 5.31
C GLU A 296 -10.65 0.11 3.91
N SER A 297 -9.47 -0.08 3.31
CA SER A 297 -9.02 0.64 2.12
C SER A 297 -8.65 -0.30 0.97
N SER A 298 -8.64 0.23 -0.25
CA SER A 298 -8.33 -0.54 -1.47
C SER A 298 -7.22 0.12 -2.28
N VAL A 299 -6.21 -0.67 -2.66
CA VAL A 299 -5.12 -0.27 -3.57
C VAL A 299 -5.19 -1.12 -4.83
N TYR A 300 -5.54 -0.53 -5.97
CA TYR A 300 -5.87 -1.34 -7.16
C TYR A 300 -5.64 -0.70 -8.52
N SER A 301 -5.61 -1.52 -9.57
CA SER A 301 -5.52 -1.09 -10.97
C SER A 301 -4.34 -0.16 -11.29
N ASN A 302 -3.25 -0.23 -10.54
CA ASN A 302 -2.04 0.54 -10.80
C ASN A 302 -1.17 -0.18 -11.84
N LYS A 303 -0.50 0.58 -12.73
CA LYS A 303 0.37 0.00 -13.76
C LYS A 303 1.70 -0.52 -13.19
N GLY A 304 2.18 0.03 -12.08
CA GLY A 304 3.27 -0.54 -11.29
C GLY A 304 2.76 -1.57 -10.28
N HIS A 305 3.55 -1.85 -9.25
CA HIS A 305 3.08 -2.57 -8.06
C HIS A 305 1.92 -1.83 -7.41
N ASN A 306 0.95 -2.50 -6.80
CA ASN A 306 -0.03 -1.76 -6.00
C ASN A 306 0.66 -1.15 -4.77
N VAL A 307 1.44 -1.96 -4.04
CA VAL A 307 2.25 -1.51 -2.91
C VAL A 307 3.69 -1.99 -3.07
N SER A 308 4.65 -1.10 -2.90
CA SER A 308 6.08 -1.41 -2.87
C SER A 308 6.70 -0.84 -1.60
N VAL A 309 7.41 -1.68 -0.84
CA VAL A 309 8.06 -1.33 0.42
C VAL A 309 9.52 -1.72 0.36
N SER A 310 10.39 -0.75 0.61
CA SER A 310 11.84 -0.90 0.50
C SER A 310 12.59 -0.14 1.59
N GLU A 311 13.89 -0.41 1.72
CA GLU A 311 14.83 0.38 2.56
C GLU A 311 14.30 0.62 4.00
N LYS A 312 13.92 -0.48 4.66
CA LYS A 312 13.34 -0.48 6.02
C LYS A 312 12.00 0.26 6.17
N GLY A 313 11.31 0.52 5.08
CA GLY A 313 9.92 0.98 5.13
C GLY A 313 8.99 -0.09 5.69
N HIS A 314 7.83 0.33 6.18
CA HIS A 314 6.83 -0.56 6.76
C HIS A 314 5.41 -0.25 6.26
N ILE A 315 4.66 -1.29 5.92
CA ILE A 315 3.21 -1.23 5.64
C ILE A 315 2.44 -2.04 6.68
N SER A 316 1.41 -1.43 7.27
CA SER A 316 0.40 -2.14 8.05
C SER A 316 -0.96 -1.99 7.37
N MET A 317 -1.67 -3.10 7.15
CA MET A 317 -3.02 -3.07 6.58
C MET A 317 -3.99 -3.93 7.39
N SER A 318 -5.21 -3.43 7.59
CA SER A 318 -6.31 -4.18 8.20
C SER A 318 -7.60 -4.02 7.40
N ASP A 319 -8.37 -5.10 7.27
CA ASP A 319 -9.70 -5.07 6.63
C ASP A 319 -9.67 -4.45 5.22
N SER A 320 -8.62 -4.74 4.44
CA SER A 320 -8.24 -3.99 3.23
C SER A 320 -7.93 -4.89 2.04
N GLN A 321 -7.88 -4.33 0.83
CA GLN A 321 -7.68 -5.09 -0.40
C GLN A 321 -6.55 -4.54 -1.29
N ILE A 322 -5.82 -5.44 -1.95
CA ILE A 322 -4.78 -5.13 -2.94
C ILE A 322 -5.02 -5.95 -4.22
N TYR A 323 -5.36 -5.31 -5.35
CA TYR A 323 -5.74 -6.08 -6.54
C TYR A 323 -5.57 -5.42 -7.91
N ASP A 324 -5.62 -6.22 -8.98
CA ASP A 324 -5.60 -5.75 -10.38
C ASP A 324 -4.36 -4.91 -10.79
N SER A 325 -3.21 -5.08 -10.14
CA SER A 325 -1.98 -4.42 -10.62
C SER A 325 -1.47 -5.06 -11.92
N LYS A 326 -0.76 -4.28 -12.75
CA LYS A 326 -0.02 -4.81 -13.91
C LYS A 326 1.34 -5.41 -13.53
N GLN A 327 1.66 -5.46 -12.24
CA GLN A 327 2.85 -6.11 -11.70
C GLN A 327 2.48 -6.98 -10.48
N ASN A 328 3.29 -6.97 -9.42
CA ASN A 328 2.93 -7.62 -8.14
C ASN A 328 1.92 -6.78 -7.35
N GLY A 329 1.08 -7.44 -6.55
CA GLY A 329 0.20 -6.77 -5.60
C GLY A 329 1.00 -6.05 -4.51
N LEU A 330 1.78 -6.82 -3.74
CA LEU A 330 2.66 -6.32 -2.69
C LEU A 330 4.10 -6.75 -2.96
N LEU A 331 5.02 -5.79 -3.09
CA LEU A 331 6.47 -6.02 -3.14
C LEU A 331 7.12 -5.57 -1.83
N LEU A 332 7.89 -6.47 -1.22
CA LEU A 332 8.71 -6.19 -0.03
C LEU A 332 10.17 -6.50 -0.38
N GLU A 333 11.05 -5.50 -0.30
CA GLU A 333 12.47 -5.66 -0.63
C GLU A 333 13.40 -4.84 0.24
N LYS A 334 14.70 -5.10 0.23
CA LYS A 334 15.72 -4.30 0.93
C LYS A 334 15.37 -4.05 2.41
N ASN A 335 15.00 -5.11 3.14
CA ASN A 335 14.49 -5.06 4.52
C ASN A 335 13.15 -4.32 4.68
N GLY A 336 12.32 -4.21 3.64
CA GLY A 336 10.95 -3.73 3.74
C GLY A 336 10.05 -4.73 4.46
N GLU A 337 9.14 -4.21 5.29
CA GLU A 337 8.34 -5.01 6.22
C GLU A 337 6.83 -4.81 5.99
N GLY A 338 6.04 -5.86 6.19
CA GLY A 338 4.59 -5.83 6.08
C GLY A 338 3.86 -6.55 7.21
N THR A 339 2.80 -5.93 7.73
CA THR A 339 1.87 -6.53 8.70
C THR A 339 0.45 -6.45 8.17
N LEU A 340 -0.19 -7.61 7.91
CA LEU A 340 -1.53 -7.68 7.33
C LEU A 340 -2.51 -8.45 8.24
N GLU A 341 -3.72 -7.93 8.38
CA GLU A 341 -4.80 -8.56 9.14
C GLU A 341 -6.12 -8.47 8.37
N ARG A 342 -6.80 -9.60 8.10
CA ARG A 342 -8.07 -9.63 7.36
C ARG A 342 -7.97 -8.88 6.01
N CYS A 343 -6.93 -9.18 5.25
CA CYS A 343 -6.70 -8.57 3.94
C CYS A 343 -6.85 -9.57 2.80
N ASP A 344 -7.38 -9.10 1.67
CA ASP A 344 -7.43 -9.86 0.41
C ASP A 344 -6.41 -9.29 -0.59
N ILE A 345 -5.58 -10.16 -1.17
CA ILE A 345 -4.60 -9.79 -2.19
C ILE A 345 -4.81 -10.69 -3.40
N HIS A 346 -5.25 -10.12 -4.52
CA HIS A 346 -5.74 -10.94 -5.61
C HIS A 346 -5.64 -10.34 -7.01
N HIS A 347 -5.75 -11.18 -8.05
CA HIS A 347 -5.90 -10.76 -9.45
C HIS A 347 -4.77 -9.84 -9.94
N ASN A 348 -3.56 -9.99 -9.39
CA ASN A 348 -2.38 -9.25 -9.85
C ASN A 348 -1.66 -10.00 -10.98
N HIS A 349 -1.06 -9.25 -11.91
CA HIS A 349 -0.42 -9.79 -13.11
C HIS A 349 0.85 -10.61 -12.85
N TYR A 350 1.59 -10.27 -11.78
CA TYR A 350 2.70 -11.10 -11.29
C TYR A 350 2.30 -11.81 -9.99
N ALA A 351 3.19 -11.93 -9.02
CA ALA A 351 2.83 -12.55 -7.75
C ALA A 351 1.88 -11.63 -6.97
N ASN A 352 0.96 -12.21 -6.21
CA ASN A 352 0.17 -11.41 -5.28
C ASN A 352 1.07 -10.78 -4.21
N ILE A 353 1.96 -11.57 -3.62
CA ILE A 353 3.00 -11.12 -2.69
C ILE A 353 4.37 -11.56 -3.22
N LYS A 354 5.28 -10.60 -3.37
CA LYS A 354 6.68 -10.82 -3.75
C LYS A 354 7.61 -10.30 -2.65
N ILE A 355 8.52 -11.14 -2.17
CA ILE A 355 9.46 -10.77 -1.11
C ILE A 355 10.89 -11.14 -1.52
N ARG A 356 11.83 -10.20 -1.42
CA ARG A 356 13.25 -10.40 -1.75
C ARG A 356 14.16 -9.55 -0.87
N GLU A 357 15.47 -9.75 -0.97
CA GLU A 357 16.47 -8.88 -0.34
C GLU A 357 16.18 -8.61 1.15
N LYS A 358 15.97 -9.68 1.94
CA LYS A 358 15.66 -9.62 3.38
C LYS A 358 14.35 -8.92 3.75
N GLY A 359 13.40 -8.81 2.82
CA GLY A 359 12.04 -8.36 3.14
C GLY A 359 11.32 -9.33 4.07
N SER A 360 10.31 -8.87 4.80
CA SER A 360 9.54 -9.73 5.70
C SER A 360 8.05 -9.40 5.77
N ILE A 361 7.22 -10.42 5.97
CA ILE A 361 5.77 -10.22 6.17
C ILE A 361 5.22 -11.08 7.32
N THR A 362 4.28 -10.50 8.08
CA THR A 362 3.38 -11.20 8.98
C THR A 362 1.95 -10.99 8.49
N ALA A 363 1.21 -12.06 8.24
CA ALA A 363 -0.17 -12.01 7.76
C ALA A 363 -1.08 -12.89 8.61
N SER A 364 -2.25 -12.37 9.00
CA SER A 364 -3.24 -13.10 9.78
C SER A 364 -4.64 -12.94 9.18
N GLU A 365 -5.37 -14.06 9.07
CA GLU A 365 -6.75 -14.06 8.56
C GLU A 365 -6.87 -13.48 7.13
N CYS A 366 -5.82 -13.61 6.33
CA CYS A 366 -5.75 -13.06 4.97
C CYS A 366 -6.05 -14.10 3.88
N SER A 367 -6.52 -13.62 2.72
CA SER A 367 -6.67 -14.44 1.50
C SER A 367 -5.73 -13.96 0.40
N VAL A 368 -4.99 -14.88 -0.24
CA VAL A 368 -4.04 -14.59 -1.33
C VAL A 368 -4.35 -15.47 -2.53
N TYR A 369 -4.96 -14.92 -3.58
CA TYR A 369 -5.58 -15.76 -4.61
C TYR A 369 -5.65 -15.16 -6.02
N ASN A 370 -5.85 -16.02 -7.02
CA ASN A 370 -6.05 -15.60 -8.42
C ASN A 370 -4.93 -14.69 -8.99
N SER A 371 -3.67 -14.83 -8.57
CA SER A 371 -2.58 -14.19 -9.33
C SER A 371 -2.35 -14.91 -10.66
N GLU A 372 -1.85 -14.21 -11.68
CA GLU A 372 -1.38 -14.88 -12.91
C GLU A 372 -0.08 -15.67 -12.67
N GLN A 373 0.69 -15.35 -11.61
CA GLN A 373 1.85 -16.13 -11.16
C GLN A 373 1.59 -16.78 -9.79
N ASN A 374 2.55 -16.68 -8.85
CA ASN A 374 2.46 -17.26 -7.51
C ASN A 374 1.61 -16.42 -6.54
N GLY A 375 0.98 -17.09 -5.57
CA GLY A 375 0.37 -16.39 -4.43
C GLY A 375 1.44 -15.66 -3.60
N LEU A 376 2.44 -16.42 -3.15
CA LEU A 376 3.65 -15.92 -2.49
C LEU A 376 4.89 -16.37 -3.27
N TRP A 377 5.72 -15.41 -3.68
CA TRP A 377 7.06 -15.67 -4.20
C TRP A 377 8.11 -15.01 -3.31
N ILE A 378 8.95 -15.82 -2.66
CA ILE A 378 9.88 -15.35 -1.62
C ILE A 378 11.31 -15.86 -1.85
N LYS A 379 12.29 -14.95 -1.76
CA LYS A 379 13.72 -15.29 -1.97
C LYS A 379 14.70 -14.46 -1.13
N GLU A 380 15.98 -14.85 -1.16
CA GLU A 380 17.12 -14.02 -0.70
C GLU A 380 17.02 -13.64 0.79
N GLU A 381 17.10 -14.66 1.66
CA GLU A 381 17.08 -14.50 3.13
C GLU A 381 15.82 -13.79 3.67
N SER A 382 14.77 -13.69 2.87
CA SER A 382 13.49 -13.09 3.26
C SER A 382 12.65 -14.05 4.13
N SER A 383 11.74 -13.50 4.93
CA SER A 383 10.86 -14.26 5.81
C SER A 383 9.37 -13.99 5.60
N ALA A 384 8.53 -14.99 5.86
CA ALA A 384 7.08 -14.82 5.88
C ALA A 384 6.40 -15.70 6.93
N PHE A 385 5.47 -15.11 7.68
CA PHE A 385 4.63 -15.81 8.64
C PHE A 385 3.14 -15.61 8.31
N PHE A 386 2.41 -16.71 8.12
CA PHE A 386 0.98 -16.72 7.83
C PHE A 386 0.23 -17.50 8.91
N TYR A 387 -0.79 -16.89 9.51
CA TYR A 387 -1.65 -17.51 10.52
C TYR A 387 -3.13 -17.40 10.13
N ARG A 388 -3.84 -18.52 10.06
CA ARG A 388 -5.26 -18.55 9.62
C ARG A 388 -5.48 -17.94 8.22
N CYS A 389 -4.54 -18.14 7.32
CA CYS A 389 -4.61 -17.60 5.97
C CYS A 389 -5.02 -18.65 4.94
N ARG A 390 -5.52 -18.20 3.79
CA ARG A 390 -5.83 -19.05 2.63
C ARG A 390 -5.05 -18.58 1.43
N LEU A 391 -4.31 -19.46 0.78
CA LEU A 391 -3.59 -19.18 -0.46
C LEU A 391 -4.10 -20.12 -1.55
N PHE A 392 -4.75 -19.62 -2.59
CA PHE A 392 -5.44 -20.52 -3.52
C PHE A 392 -5.62 -19.98 -4.94
N LYS A 393 -5.86 -20.88 -5.91
CA LYS A 393 -6.20 -20.52 -7.31
C LYS A 393 -5.17 -19.62 -7.99
N ASN A 394 -3.91 -19.72 -7.60
CA ASN A 394 -2.84 -18.95 -8.23
C ASN A 394 -2.35 -19.65 -9.50
N GLY A 395 -1.94 -18.86 -10.50
CA GLY A 395 -1.57 -19.32 -11.84
C GLY A 395 -0.28 -20.14 -11.89
N TYR A 396 0.58 -19.99 -10.88
CA TYR A 396 1.72 -20.87 -10.56
C TYR A 396 1.52 -21.43 -9.14
N SER A 397 2.59 -21.91 -8.51
CA SER A 397 2.54 -22.44 -7.15
C SER A 397 1.95 -21.43 -6.15
N ASN A 398 1.11 -21.87 -5.20
CA ASN A 398 0.55 -20.97 -4.18
C ASN A 398 1.66 -20.34 -3.32
N ILE A 399 2.67 -21.14 -2.95
CA ILE A 399 3.88 -20.67 -2.27
C ILE A 399 5.12 -21.18 -2.99
N HIS A 400 6.01 -20.28 -3.37
CA HIS A 400 7.34 -20.59 -3.88
C HIS A 400 8.40 -19.92 -3.01
N SER A 401 9.08 -20.72 -2.19
CA SER A 401 10.18 -20.31 -1.32
C SER A 401 11.52 -20.73 -1.90
N ARG A 402 12.46 -19.79 -2.02
CA ARG A 402 13.79 -20.06 -2.57
C ARG A 402 14.94 -19.28 -1.94
N LEU A 403 16.19 -19.69 -2.22
CA LEU A 403 17.39 -18.91 -1.91
C LEU A 403 17.48 -18.48 -0.43
N ASN A 404 17.53 -19.47 0.47
CA ASN A 404 17.62 -19.27 1.94
C ASN A 404 16.45 -18.48 2.56
N SER A 405 15.29 -18.44 1.91
CA SER A 405 14.09 -17.84 2.51
C SER A 405 13.44 -18.76 3.56
N HIS A 406 12.66 -18.14 4.44
CA HIS A 406 11.97 -18.79 5.54
C HIS A 406 10.47 -18.54 5.45
N VAL A 407 9.66 -19.59 5.42
CA VAL A 407 8.19 -19.48 5.41
C VAL A 407 7.61 -20.30 6.54
N THR A 408 6.70 -19.71 7.31
CA THR A 408 5.89 -20.43 8.30
C THR A 408 4.42 -20.25 7.99
N LEU A 409 3.71 -21.36 7.81
CA LEU A 409 2.25 -21.39 7.72
C LEU A 409 1.70 -22.11 8.95
N SER A 410 0.74 -21.47 9.61
CA SER A 410 0.08 -22.05 10.78
C SER A 410 -1.44 -21.92 10.67
N HIS A 411 -2.18 -22.99 10.96
CA HIS A 411 -3.65 -23.00 10.92
C HIS A 411 -4.22 -22.51 9.58
N SER A 412 -3.53 -22.81 8.47
CA SER A 412 -3.73 -22.17 7.17
C SER A 412 -3.95 -23.19 6.05
N GLU A 413 -4.46 -22.72 4.92
CA GLU A 413 -4.82 -23.57 3.77
C GLU A 413 -4.06 -23.15 2.50
N SER A 414 -3.60 -24.12 1.71
CA SER A 414 -3.02 -23.92 0.37
C SER A 414 -3.66 -24.87 -0.64
N TYR A 415 -4.42 -24.37 -1.61
CA TYR A 415 -5.17 -25.25 -2.52
C TYR A 415 -5.40 -24.71 -3.93
N GLU A 416 -5.77 -25.58 -4.86
CA GLU A 416 -6.21 -25.23 -6.22
C GLU A 416 -5.20 -24.39 -7.01
N SER A 417 -3.88 -24.54 -6.82
CA SER A 417 -2.88 -23.93 -7.71
C SER A 417 -2.68 -24.72 -9.00
N ARG A 418 -2.27 -24.02 -10.07
CA ARG A 418 -1.90 -24.67 -11.35
C ARG A 418 -0.50 -25.31 -11.37
N GLU A 419 0.24 -25.19 -10.28
CA GLU A 419 1.48 -25.94 -10.05
C GLU A 419 1.40 -26.54 -8.64
N ASN A 420 2.45 -26.37 -7.84
CA ASN A 420 2.56 -26.94 -6.50
C ASN A 420 1.80 -26.12 -5.46
N GLY A 421 1.22 -26.79 -4.46
CA GLY A 421 0.70 -26.10 -3.29
C GLY A 421 1.81 -25.34 -2.55
N ILE A 422 2.92 -26.03 -2.28
CA ILE A 422 4.13 -25.49 -1.65
C ILE A 422 5.35 -25.97 -2.43
N TRP A 423 6.19 -25.04 -2.89
CA TRP A 423 7.47 -25.35 -3.54
C TRP A 423 8.64 -24.71 -2.81
N ALA A 424 9.50 -25.53 -2.23
CA ALA A 424 10.72 -25.12 -1.54
C ALA A 424 11.96 -25.52 -2.36
N THR A 425 12.78 -24.56 -2.77
CA THR A 425 13.94 -24.81 -3.64
C THR A 425 15.16 -23.98 -3.23
N ARG A 426 16.38 -24.46 -3.49
CA ARG A 426 17.64 -23.73 -3.27
C ARG A 426 17.81 -23.27 -1.81
N SER A 427 17.91 -24.24 -0.91
CA SER A 427 18.12 -24.02 0.53
C SER A 427 16.99 -23.26 1.22
N ALA A 428 15.75 -23.34 0.73
CA ALA A 428 14.60 -22.76 1.40
C ALA A 428 14.24 -23.54 2.67
N ASN A 429 13.65 -22.85 3.65
CA ASN A 429 13.15 -23.46 4.89
C ASN A 429 11.66 -23.15 5.04
N VAL A 430 10.82 -24.19 5.06
CA VAL A 430 9.37 -24.05 5.23
C VAL A 430 8.88 -24.85 6.44
N HIS A 431 8.09 -24.22 7.29
CA HIS A 431 7.42 -24.86 8.42
C HIS A 431 5.89 -24.80 8.23
N LEU A 432 5.25 -25.96 8.21
CA LEU A 432 3.81 -26.13 8.04
C LEU A 432 3.26 -26.74 9.32
N LYS A 433 2.34 -26.02 10.00
CA LYS A 433 1.75 -26.48 11.25
C LYS A 433 0.23 -26.34 11.24
N LYS A 434 -0.49 -27.45 11.43
CA LYS A 434 -1.97 -27.45 11.43
C LYS A 434 -2.55 -26.91 10.13
N CYS A 435 -1.98 -27.33 9.01
CA CYS A 435 -2.34 -26.83 7.69
C CYS A 435 -3.06 -27.86 6.84
N HIS A 436 -3.88 -27.38 5.90
CA HIS A 436 -4.49 -28.19 4.84
C HIS A 436 -3.87 -27.81 3.50
N ILE A 437 -3.30 -28.78 2.78
CA ILE A 437 -2.75 -28.55 1.43
C ILE A 437 -3.39 -29.54 0.45
N TYR A 438 -4.13 -29.05 -0.54
CA TYR A 438 -4.95 -29.95 -1.36
C TYR A 438 -5.31 -29.44 -2.77
N LYS A 439 -5.69 -30.34 -3.68
CA LYS A 439 -6.23 -30.01 -5.01
C LYS A 439 -5.32 -29.15 -5.87
N ASN A 440 -4.00 -29.35 -5.78
CA ASN A 440 -3.05 -28.66 -6.65
C ASN A 440 -2.74 -29.54 -7.89
N GLU A 441 -2.54 -28.90 -9.05
CA GLU A 441 -2.31 -29.59 -10.34
C GLU A 441 -0.93 -30.28 -10.42
N ALA A 442 0.05 -29.83 -9.62
CA ALA A 442 1.31 -30.54 -9.40
C ALA A 442 1.37 -31.14 -7.99
N ALA A 443 2.57 -31.36 -7.44
CA ALA A 443 2.70 -31.91 -6.10
C ALA A 443 2.12 -30.94 -5.05
N ASN A 444 1.44 -31.46 -4.03
CA ASN A 444 0.96 -30.61 -2.95
C ASN A 444 2.15 -29.96 -2.21
N VAL A 445 3.21 -30.72 -1.94
CA VAL A 445 4.46 -30.22 -1.36
C VAL A 445 5.65 -30.76 -2.15
N GLN A 446 6.39 -29.88 -2.83
CA GLN A 446 7.64 -30.21 -3.51
C GLN A 446 8.83 -29.55 -2.83
N VAL A 447 9.87 -30.35 -2.56
CA VAL A 447 11.10 -29.91 -1.88
C VAL A 447 12.32 -30.34 -2.67
N GLU A 448 13.15 -29.38 -3.05
CA GLU A 448 14.33 -29.63 -3.87
C GLU A 448 15.52 -28.72 -3.53
N LYS A 449 16.69 -29.09 -4.05
CA LYS A 449 17.93 -28.31 -4.01
C LYS A 449 18.32 -27.92 -2.59
N LYS A 450 18.51 -28.93 -1.74
CA LYS A 450 18.95 -28.79 -0.33
C LYS A 450 17.99 -28.00 0.55
N SER A 451 16.71 -27.99 0.21
CA SER A 451 15.69 -27.30 1.00
C SER A 451 15.19 -28.18 2.14
N VAL A 452 14.61 -27.55 3.16
CA VAL A 452 14.07 -28.22 4.33
C VAL A 452 12.60 -27.86 4.51
N VAL A 453 11.75 -28.86 4.67
CA VAL A 453 10.34 -28.66 5.04
C VAL A 453 9.98 -29.48 6.28
N THR A 454 9.32 -28.84 7.24
CA THR A 454 8.75 -29.51 8.41
C THR A 454 7.22 -29.46 8.33
N ILE A 455 6.58 -30.60 8.55
CA ILE A 455 5.14 -30.80 8.44
C ILE A 455 4.64 -31.38 9.77
N GLU A 456 3.85 -30.61 10.52
CA GLU A 456 3.34 -30.97 11.84
C GLU A 456 1.82 -30.77 11.89
N ASP A 457 1.07 -31.79 12.32
CA ASP A 457 -0.39 -31.75 12.44
C ASP A 457 -1.12 -31.36 11.13
N CYS A 458 -0.57 -31.71 9.96
CA CYS A 458 -1.12 -31.27 8.67
C CYS A 458 -1.96 -32.36 7.99
N HIS A 459 -2.83 -31.92 7.08
CA HIS A 459 -3.59 -32.78 6.17
C HIS A 459 -3.27 -32.40 4.72
N ILE A 460 -2.63 -33.32 4.00
CA ILE A 460 -2.24 -33.17 2.60
C ILE A 460 -3.07 -34.15 1.79
N TYR A 461 -3.91 -33.67 0.87
CA TYR A 461 -4.87 -34.56 0.22
C TYR A 461 -5.31 -34.11 -1.17
N ASP A 462 -5.99 -34.98 -1.91
CA ASP A 462 -6.63 -34.69 -3.20
C ASP A 462 -5.69 -33.99 -4.21
N GLY A 463 -4.42 -34.40 -4.32
CA GLY A 463 -3.47 -33.82 -5.29
C GLY A 463 -3.49 -34.55 -6.63
N GLU A 464 -3.36 -33.83 -7.75
CA GLU A 464 -3.28 -34.43 -9.10
C GLU A 464 -1.93 -35.13 -9.36
N GLN A 465 -0.88 -34.76 -8.62
CA GLN A 465 0.39 -35.47 -8.60
C GLN A 465 0.71 -35.93 -7.17
N GLU A 466 1.99 -36.00 -6.79
CA GLU A 466 2.39 -36.53 -5.49
C GLU A 466 1.87 -35.66 -4.32
N GLY A 467 1.61 -36.31 -3.19
CA GLY A 467 1.34 -35.58 -1.95
C GLY A 467 2.57 -34.82 -1.47
N VAL A 468 3.70 -35.53 -1.37
CA VAL A 468 5.00 -34.96 -0.97
C VAL A 468 6.11 -35.51 -1.86
N LEU A 469 6.82 -34.63 -2.55
CA LEU A 469 7.96 -34.96 -3.40
C LEU A 469 9.26 -34.35 -2.84
N VAL A 470 10.26 -35.19 -2.56
CA VAL A 470 11.56 -34.78 -1.99
C VAL A 470 12.72 -35.15 -2.91
N ASN A 471 13.39 -34.14 -3.46
CA ASN A 471 14.42 -34.26 -4.50
C ASN A 471 15.72 -33.51 -4.16
N GLU A 472 16.77 -33.78 -4.91
CA GLU A 472 18.04 -33.03 -4.94
C GLU A 472 18.59 -32.71 -3.53
N TRP A 473 18.90 -33.75 -2.73
CA TRP A 473 19.50 -33.66 -1.39
C TRP A 473 18.70 -32.83 -0.37
N SER A 474 17.38 -32.89 -0.47
CA SER A 474 16.48 -32.14 0.42
C SER A 474 16.05 -32.96 1.63
N LYS A 475 15.49 -32.27 2.63
CA LYS A 475 15.05 -32.89 3.88
C LYS A 475 13.60 -32.57 4.18
N VAL A 476 12.81 -33.60 4.48
CA VAL A 476 11.44 -33.44 4.99
C VAL A 476 11.27 -34.16 6.32
N LEU A 477 10.61 -33.49 7.27
CA LEU A 477 10.23 -34.04 8.56
C LEU A 477 8.70 -33.98 8.68
N VAL A 478 8.06 -35.12 8.91
CA VAL A 478 6.60 -35.25 9.01
C VAL A 478 6.23 -35.83 10.36
N SER A 479 5.30 -35.19 11.06
CA SER A 479 4.78 -35.69 12.34
C SER A 479 3.28 -35.42 12.48
N HIS A 480 2.54 -36.35 13.10
CA HIS A 480 1.11 -36.20 13.40
C HIS A 480 0.25 -35.80 12.20
N SER A 481 0.63 -36.22 10.99
CA SER A 481 0.04 -35.72 9.74
C SER A 481 -0.62 -36.82 8.91
N LYS A 482 -1.48 -36.41 7.98
CA LYS A 482 -2.21 -37.30 7.06
C LYS A 482 -1.90 -36.92 5.62
N ILE A 483 -1.58 -37.91 4.78
CA ILE A 483 -1.30 -37.76 3.35
C ILE A 483 -2.20 -38.75 2.60
N CYS A 484 -3.14 -38.29 1.77
CA CYS A 484 -4.11 -39.23 1.17
C CYS A 484 -4.74 -38.78 -0.16
N ALA A 485 -5.36 -39.72 -0.87
CA ALA A 485 -6.17 -39.42 -2.06
C ALA A 485 -5.41 -38.68 -3.18
N HIS A 486 -4.14 -39.05 -3.42
CA HIS A 486 -3.34 -38.53 -4.54
C HIS A 486 -3.50 -39.41 -5.79
N GLU A 487 -3.47 -38.79 -6.98
CA GLU A 487 -3.52 -39.53 -8.25
C GLU A 487 -2.19 -40.21 -8.60
N TRP A 488 -1.07 -39.68 -8.06
CA TRP A 488 0.27 -40.26 -8.14
C TRP A 488 0.67 -40.86 -6.79
N ASP A 489 1.96 -41.17 -6.62
CA ASP A 489 2.49 -41.70 -5.37
C ASP A 489 2.24 -40.72 -4.21
N GLY A 490 1.85 -41.23 -3.04
CA GLY A 490 1.56 -40.38 -1.89
C GLY A 490 2.80 -39.59 -1.45
N VAL A 491 3.92 -40.27 -1.30
CA VAL A 491 5.22 -39.69 -0.93
C VAL A 491 6.33 -40.27 -1.80
N VAL A 492 7.17 -39.42 -2.36
CA VAL A 492 8.36 -39.82 -3.14
C VAL A 492 9.62 -39.17 -2.56
N VAL A 493 10.66 -39.98 -2.35
CA VAL A 493 11.97 -39.52 -1.85
C VAL A 493 13.07 -39.99 -2.79
N ARG A 494 13.81 -39.04 -3.38
CA ARG A 494 14.85 -39.38 -4.35
C ARG A 494 16.03 -38.42 -4.41
N GLU A 495 17.04 -38.81 -5.17
CA GLU A 495 18.25 -38.01 -5.45
C GLU A 495 19.01 -37.62 -4.18
N GLY A 496 19.34 -38.62 -3.36
CA GLY A 496 20.09 -38.41 -2.11
C GLY A 496 19.30 -37.64 -1.03
N SER A 497 17.99 -37.49 -1.19
CA SER A 497 17.12 -36.80 -0.23
C SER A 497 16.75 -37.67 0.96
N TYR A 498 16.32 -37.02 2.03
CA TYR A 498 15.94 -37.66 3.28
C TYR A 498 14.53 -37.28 3.72
N LEU A 499 13.73 -38.26 4.12
CA LEU A 499 12.45 -38.05 4.79
C LEU A 499 12.38 -38.83 6.09
N SER A 500 11.88 -38.20 7.15
CA SER A 500 11.50 -38.87 8.40
C SER A 500 10.02 -38.63 8.66
N MET A 501 9.28 -39.69 8.96
CA MET A 501 7.85 -39.65 9.23
C MET A 501 7.52 -40.39 10.52
N GLU A 502 6.86 -39.71 11.45
CA GLU A 502 6.46 -40.26 12.75
C GLU A 502 4.98 -40.01 13.05
N HIS A 503 4.30 -40.97 13.70
CA HIS A 503 2.92 -40.80 14.18
C HIS A 503 1.93 -40.29 13.12
N SER A 504 2.08 -40.75 11.89
CA SER A 504 1.39 -40.19 10.72
C SER A 504 0.79 -41.29 9.84
N ALA A 505 -0.05 -40.91 8.88
CA ALA A 505 -0.69 -41.86 7.98
C ALA A 505 -0.55 -41.48 6.50
N ILE A 506 -0.36 -42.49 5.63
CA ILE A 506 -0.43 -42.35 4.17
C ILE A 506 -1.48 -43.33 3.63
N TYR A 507 -2.58 -42.85 3.04
CA TYR A 507 -3.68 -43.76 2.72
C TYR A 507 -4.51 -43.39 1.49
N ASP A 508 -5.29 -44.34 1.00
CA ASP A 508 -6.25 -44.19 -0.10
C ASP A 508 -5.65 -43.53 -1.37
N GLY A 509 -4.40 -43.87 -1.74
CA GLY A 509 -3.71 -43.34 -2.92
C GLY A 509 -3.93 -44.17 -4.20
N ALA A 510 -3.87 -43.53 -5.36
CA ALA A 510 -4.06 -44.18 -6.66
C ALA A 510 -2.80 -44.89 -7.20
N GLN A 511 -1.63 -44.65 -6.61
CA GLN A 511 -0.38 -45.36 -6.92
C GLN A 511 0.24 -45.94 -5.64
N HIS A 512 1.56 -45.84 -5.46
CA HIS A 512 2.23 -46.29 -4.26
C HIS A 512 1.98 -45.32 -3.10
N GLY A 513 1.95 -45.83 -1.87
CA GLY A 513 1.86 -44.96 -0.70
C GLY A 513 3.15 -44.16 -0.50
N LEU A 514 4.28 -44.85 -0.39
CA LEU A 514 5.61 -44.28 -0.23
C LEU A 514 6.59 -44.96 -1.19
N PHE A 515 7.31 -44.17 -1.99
CA PHE A 515 8.33 -44.66 -2.91
C PHE A 515 9.69 -43.99 -2.67
N VAL A 516 10.74 -44.78 -2.52
CA VAL A 516 12.10 -44.30 -2.26
C VAL A 516 13.00 -44.77 -3.39
N GLU A 517 13.60 -43.84 -4.14
CA GLU A 517 14.44 -44.19 -5.29
C GLU A 517 15.71 -43.35 -5.39
N ARG A 518 16.63 -43.72 -6.28
CA ARG A 518 17.80 -42.92 -6.68
C ARG A 518 18.57 -42.37 -5.48
N GLU A 519 19.03 -43.27 -4.62
CA GLU A 519 19.79 -42.96 -3.38
C GLU A 519 18.99 -42.17 -2.33
N GLY A 520 17.67 -42.09 -2.45
CA GLY A 520 16.79 -41.53 -1.41
C GLY A 520 16.82 -42.36 -0.12
N THR A 521 16.57 -41.72 1.01
CA THR A 521 16.51 -42.35 2.34
C THR A 521 15.22 -41.97 3.05
N CYS A 522 14.46 -42.95 3.52
CA CYS A 522 13.24 -42.70 4.28
C CYS A 522 13.20 -43.51 5.59
N GLU A 523 12.85 -42.84 6.68
CA GLU A 523 12.61 -43.46 7.98
C GLU A 523 11.15 -43.25 8.40
N VAL A 524 10.43 -44.34 8.65
CA VAL A 524 9.01 -44.32 9.00
C VAL A 524 8.80 -45.07 10.30
N ILE A 525 8.28 -44.37 11.32
CA ILE A 525 8.15 -44.88 12.69
C ILE A 525 6.75 -44.61 13.22
N HIS A 526 6.07 -45.61 13.78
CA HIS A 526 4.73 -45.42 14.36
C HIS A 526 3.71 -44.85 13.36
N CYS A 527 3.76 -45.29 12.10
CA CYS A 527 2.87 -44.80 11.04
C CYS A 527 1.93 -45.89 10.52
N GLU A 528 0.88 -45.46 9.84
CA GLU A 528 -0.07 -46.32 9.14
C GLU A 528 -0.02 -46.05 7.64
N ILE A 529 0.15 -47.07 6.80
CA ILE A 529 0.15 -46.92 5.34
C ILE A 529 -0.82 -47.94 4.76
N TYR A 530 -1.86 -47.52 4.06
CA TYR A 530 -2.93 -48.46 3.67
C TYR A 530 -3.80 -48.05 2.47
N ASN A 531 -4.54 -49.01 1.92
CA ASN A 531 -5.54 -48.82 0.85
C ASN A 531 -4.98 -48.21 -0.46
N HIS A 532 -3.72 -48.46 -0.78
CA HIS A 532 -3.12 -47.97 -2.03
C HIS A 532 -3.45 -48.89 -3.21
N GLN A 533 -3.75 -48.32 -4.38
CA GLN A 533 -3.95 -49.10 -5.61
C GLN A 533 -2.63 -49.72 -6.11
N GLY A 534 -1.50 -49.11 -5.77
CA GLY A 534 -0.16 -49.67 -5.92
C GLY A 534 0.25 -50.51 -4.71
N SER A 535 1.55 -50.49 -4.41
CA SER A 535 2.10 -51.05 -3.17
C SER A 535 2.06 -50.00 -2.07
N ASN A 536 1.93 -50.40 -0.81
CA ASN A 536 1.99 -49.43 0.30
C ASN A 536 3.38 -48.76 0.35
N THR A 537 4.44 -49.54 0.17
CA THR A 537 5.80 -49.02 0.08
C THR A 537 6.59 -49.64 -1.06
N GLY A 538 7.49 -48.86 -1.65
CA GLY A 538 8.44 -49.29 -2.68
C GLY A 538 9.82 -48.67 -2.47
N VAL A 539 10.87 -49.44 -2.78
CA VAL A 539 12.25 -48.98 -2.78
C VAL A 539 12.96 -49.43 -4.06
N ALA A 540 13.65 -48.51 -4.73
CA ALA A 540 14.31 -48.75 -6.02
C ALA A 540 15.64 -48.00 -6.14
N THR A 541 16.47 -48.37 -7.12
CA THR A 541 17.65 -47.61 -7.57
C THR A 541 18.52 -47.12 -6.40
N LYS A 542 19.01 -48.05 -5.57
CA LYS A 542 19.83 -47.77 -4.38
C LYS A 542 19.16 -46.91 -3.30
N GLY A 543 17.84 -46.82 -3.31
CA GLY A 543 17.08 -46.21 -2.23
C GLY A 543 17.15 -47.05 -0.95
N PHE A 544 16.94 -46.40 0.20
CA PHE A 544 16.90 -47.04 1.51
C PHE A 544 15.63 -46.67 2.27
N LEU A 545 14.88 -47.68 2.70
CA LEU A 545 13.66 -47.54 3.50
C LEU A 545 13.81 -48.23 4.86
N SER A 546 13.53 -47.52 5.95
CA SER A 546 13.43 -48.11 7.28
C SER A 546 12.01 -47.97 7.85
N LEU A 547 11.36 -49.11 8.09
CA LEU A 547 10.04 -49.22 8.70
C LEU A 547 10.18 -49.77 10.13
N LYS A 548 9.65 -49.03 11.11
CA LYS A 548 9.69 -49.42 12.52
C LYS A 548 8.33 -49.21 13.20
N LYS A 549 7.79 -50.24 13.84
CA LYS A 549 6.55 -50.12 14.65
C LYS A 549 5.38 -49.52 13.87
N SER A 550 5.28 -49.85 12.58
CA SER A 550 4.30 -49.28 11.65
C SER A 550 3.34 -50.35 11.16
N PHE A 551 2.15 -49.92 10.75
CA PHE A 551 1.10 -50.81 10.25
C PHE A 551 0.88 -50.59 8.77
N LEU A 552 1.05 -51.65 7.97
CA LEU A 552 0.82 -51.64 6.54
C LEU A 552 -0.27 -52.65 6.20
N HIS A 553 -1.36 -52.21 5.56
CA HIS A 553 -2.42 -53.13 5.17
C HIS A 553 -3.18 -52.73 3.90
N ASN A 554 -3.91 -53.69 3.32
CA ASN A 554 -4.89 -53.45 2.25
C ASN A 554 -4.33 -52.78 0.98
N ALA A 555 -3.10 -53.11 0.58
CA ALA A 555 -2.58 -52.67 -0.73
C ALA A 555 -3.10 -53.59 -1.86
N ASN A 556 -3.35 -53.04 -3.03
CA ASN A 556 -3.69 -53.82 -4.22
C ASN A 556 -2.49 -54.55 -4.84
N LYS A 557 -1.26 -54.08 -4.59
CA LYS A 557 -0.03 -54.82 -4.91
C LYS A 557 0.59 -55.39 -3.64
N PHE A 558 1.76 -54.89 -3.25
CA PHE A 558 2.53 -55.41 -2.14
C PHE A 558 2.51 -54.50 -0.90
N GLY A 559 2.80 -55.04 0.28
CA GLY A 559 3.08 -54.24 1.47
C GLY A 559 4.41 -53.49 1.33
N VAL A 560 5.49 -54.27 1.12
CA VAL A 560 6.85 -53.76 0.87
C VAL A 560 7.41 -54.38 -0.40
N PHE A 561 7.83 -53.51 -1.33
CA PHE A 561 8.40 -53.89 -2.61
C PHE A 561 9.82 -53.31 -2.77
N ALA A 562 10.79 -54.12 -3.21
CA ALA A 562 12.18 -53.72 -3.41
C ALA A 562 12.71 -54.17 -4.79
N VAL A 563 13.28 -53.25 -5.57
CA VAL A 563 13.86 -53.49 -6.90
C VAL A 563 15.13 -52.68 -7.14
N ASP A 564 15.87 -52.99 -8.21
CA ASP A 564 17.02 -52.20 -8.70
C ASP A 564 17.99 -51.76 -7.60
N GLU A 565 18.56 -52.70 -6.85
CA GLU A 565 19.47 -52.43 -5.71
C GLU A 565 18.81 -51.68 -4.54
N GLY A 566 17.48 -51.69 -4.43
CA GLY A 566 16.74 -51.09 -3.34
C GLY A 566 16.82 -51.91 -2.05
N GLU A 567 16.94 -51.22 -0.91
CA GLU A 567 17.05 -51.86 0.41
C GLU A 567 15.95 -51.40 1.37
N ALA A 568 15.27 -52.35 2.01
CA ALA A 568 14.29 -52.08 3.05
C ALA A 568 14.64 -52.82 4.36
N THR A 569 14.51 -52.13 5.48
CA THR A 569 14.58 -52.72 6.83
C THR A 569 13.21 -52.63 7.49
N VAL A 570 12.71 -53.75 8.01
CA VAL A 570 11.37 -53.86 8.62
C VAL A 570 11.51 -54.44 10.01
N SER A 571 11.07 -53.69 11.02
CA SER A 571 11.18 -54.11 12.42
C SER A 571 9.93 -53.77 13.21
N GLN A 572 9.37 -54.76 13.91
CA GLN A 572 8.16 -54.60 14.73
C GLN A 572 6.96 -54.02 13.95
N CYS A 573 6.86 -54.28 12.65
CA CYS A 573 5.75 -53.83 11.82
C CYS A 573 4.70 -54.93 11.66
N GLU A 574 3.44 -54.54 11.56
CA GLU A 574 2.32 -55.40 11.18
C GLU A 574 2.05 -55.17 9.69
N ILE A 575 2.20 -56.21 8.86
CA ILE A 575 2.09 -56.10 7.38
C ILE A 575 1.23 -57.25 6.89
N HIS A 576 0.03 -56.97 6.38
CA HIS A 576 -0.93 -58.01 6.04
C HIS A 576 -2.03 -57.53 5.07
N HIS A 577 -2.80 -58.49 4.53
CA HIS A 577 -3.97 -58.20 3.69
C HIS A 577 -3.63 -57.43 2.39
N HIS A 578 -2.46 -57.69 1.81
CA HIS A 578 -2.07 -57.19 0.50
C HIS A 578 -2.44 -58.19 -0.61
N LYS A 579 -3.01 -57.71 -1.72
CA LYS A 579 -3.60 -58.57 -2.75
C LYS A 579 -2.57 -59.36 -3.56
N GLU A 580 -1.41 -58.80 -3.86
CA GLU A 580 -0.32 -59.53 -4.54
C GLU A 580 0.72 -60.14 -3.57
N GLY A 581 0.71 -59.73 -2.30
CA GLY A 581 1.49 -60.33 -1.22
C GLY A 581 2.14 -59.31 -0.28
N ASP A 582 2.60 -59.72 0.89
CA ASP A 582 3.11 -58.76 1.89
C ASP A 582 4.50 -58.20 1.52
N PHE A 583 5.35 -59.01 0.88
CA PHE A 583 6.72 -58.65 0.52
C PHE A 583 7.09 -59.13 -0.88
N ARG A 584 7.86 -58.33 -1.62
CA ARG A 584 8.52 -58.77 -2.87
C ARG A 584 9.86 -58.06 -3.10
N ALA A 585 10.89 -58.84 -3.42
CA ALA A 585 12.23 -58.34 -3.79
C ALA A 585 12.72 -59.01 -5.08
N THR A 586 13.47 -58.30 -5.92
CA THR A 586 14.24 -58.89 -7.03
C THR A 586 15.60 -59.42 -6.58
N GLU A 587 16.32 -60.15 -7.44
CA GLU A 587 17.61 -60.77 -7.11
C GLU A 587 18.67 -59.78 -6.61
N GLU A 588 18.63 -58.53 -7.09
CA GLU A 588 19.59 -57.49 -6.75
C GLU A 588 19.16 -56.63 -5.54
N SER A 589 18.00 -56.89 -4.95
CA SER A 589 17.39 -56.06 -3.89
C SER A 589 17.18 -56.82 -2.59
N GLN A 590 17.09 -56.11 -1.46
CA GLN A 590 17.06 -56.74 -0.14
C GLN A 590 15.97 -56.19 0.78
N ILE A 591 15.26 -57.10 1.46
CA ILE A 591 14.32 -56.77 2.53
C ILE A 591 14.76 -57.51 3.80
N TYR A 592 15.24 -56.77 4.79
CA TYR A 592 15.68 -57.29 6.07
C TYR A 592 14.55 -57.23 7.10
N ARG A 593 14.20 -58.37 7.71
CA ARG A 593 13.11 -58.48 8.69
C ARG A 593 13.68 -58.80 10.07
N ASN A 594 13.51 -57.88 11.01
CA ASN A 594 13.88 -58.08 12.42
C ASN A 594 12.60 -58.29 13.24
N GLU A 595 12.12 -59.53 13.26
CA GLU A 595 11.00 -59.96 14.10
C GLU A 595 11.54 -60.42 15.46
N LYS A 596 11.11 -59.76 16.55
CA LYS A 596 11.21 -60.40 17.87
C LYS A 596 10.18 -61.53 17.88
N LYS A 597 10.64 -62.77 18.01
CA LYS A 597 9.79 -63.87 18.49
C LYS A 597 9.12 -63.41 19.79
N GLN A 598 7.79 -63.37 19.80
CA GLN A 598 7.03 -63.32 21.04
C GLN A 598 7.23 -64.68 21.74
N GLU A 599 7.84 -64.67 22.93
CA GLU A 599 7.76 -65.76 23.91
C GLU A 599 6.61 -65.49 24.89
#